data_AF-A0A7J8IIE7-F1
#
_entry.id   AF-A0A7J8IIE7-F1
#
_cell.length_a   1.000
_cell.length_b   1.000
_cell.length_c   1.000
_cell.angle_alpha   90.00
_cell.angle_beta   90.00
_cell.angle_gamma   90.00
#
_symmetry.space_group_name_H-M   'P 1'
#
loop_
_entity.id
_entity.type
_entity.pdbx_description
1 polymer ?
#
loop_
_entity_poly.entity_id
_entity_poly.type
_entity_poly.pdbx_seq_one_letter_code
_entity_poly.pdbx_strand_id
1 'polypeptide(L)'
;MCEMPVNTPENPWKVSPEEERERKDLRKTHLVFSIDPKGCEDVDDTLSVRTLNNGDLELGVHIADVTHFVAPNSYIDIEARTRATTYYLADRRYDMLPSILSADLCSLLGGVDRYAVSVMWELDKTSYEIKKVWYGRTIIRSSYKLFYEAAQELLDGNFNIIDDIPEFRDLDEKSRQAKLEDLVWAIGKLTDIARHVRAKRDRCGALELEGVEVRVQLDEKKNIQDLIPKQPLEVHETVAEFMILANHWVAKKIWESFPHQALLRQHPPPHQEFFSELRECAKAKGFFIDTR
;
A
#
# COMPACT_ATOMS: atom_id res chain seq x y z
N MET A 1 7.40 32.51 7.67
CA MET A 1 8.01 31.39 6.92
C MET A 1 6.90 30.72 6.15
N CYS A 2 7.10 30.41 4.87
CA CYS A 2 6.12 29.64 4.10
C CYS A 2 6.27 28.18 4.53
N GLU A 3 5.30 27.64 5.27
CA GLU A 3 5.33 26.23 5.71
C GLU A 3 5.05 25.25 4.56
N MET A 4 4.38 25.71 3.51
CA MET A 4 4.06 24.86 2.37
C MET A 4 5.26 24.76 1.42
N PRO A 5 5.68 23.52 1.08
CA PRO A 5 6.68 23.31 0.05
C PRO A 5 6.16 23.79 -1.32
N VAL A 6 7.09 24.16 -2.19
CA VAL A 6 6.79 24.61 -3.55
C VAL A 6 7.23 23.53 -4.53
N ASN A 7 6.31 23.09 -5.39
CA ASN A 7 6.61 22.30 -6.57
C ASN A 7 5.91 22.94 -7.76
N THR A 8 6.69 23.59 -8.62
CA THR A 8 6.20 24.30 -9.81
C THR A 8 7.13 24.01 -10.98
N PRO A 9 6.70 24.19 -12.24
CA PRO A 9 7.60 24.03 -13.39
C PRO A 9 8.86 24.91 -13.31
N GLU A 10 8.74 26.12 -12.76
CA GLU A 10 9.84 27.08 -12.60
C GLU A 10 10.74 26.75 -11.40
N ASN A 11 10.16 26.15 -10.36
CA ASN A 11 10.87 25.72 -9.15
C ASN A 11 10.40 24.31 -8.75
N PRO A 12 10.88 23.26 -9.46
CA PRO A 12 10.48 21.90 -9.19
C PRO A 12 11.14 21.42 -7.90
N TRP A 13 10.37 20.69 -7.10
CA TRP A 13 10.89 20.06 -5.91
C TRP A 13 11.96 19.03 -6.27
N LYS A 14 13.04 19.01 -5.50
CA LYS A 14 14.14 18.07 -5.65
C LYS A 14 14.54 17.54 -4.30
N VAL A 15 15.02 16.31 -4.31
CA VAL A 15 15.70 15.72 -3.16
C VAL A 15 16.88 16.61 -2.77
N SER A 16 17.02 16.90 -1.48
CA SER A 16 18.14 17.70 -0.97
C SER A 16 19.40 16.85 -0.81
N PRO A 17 20.59 17.42 -1.02
CA PRO A 17 21.86 16.72 -0.78
C PRO A 17 22.03 16.23 0.66
N GLU A 18 21.38 16.90 1.62
CA GLU A 18 21.36 16.52 3.04
C GLU A 18 20.61 15.20 3.23
N GLU A 19 19.39 15.11 2.72
CA GLU A 19 18.56 13.91 2.85
C GLU A 19 19.14 12.75 2.05
N GLU A 20 19.83 13.00 0.93
CA GLU A 20 20.59 11.97 0.20
C GLU A 20 21.71 11.32 1.02
N ARG A 21 22.30 12.05 1.98
CA ARG A 21 23.35 11.51 2.86
C ARG A 21 22.78 10.72 4.03
N GLU A 22 21.58 11.06 4.50
CA GLU A 22 20.98 10.45 5.69
C GLU A 22 20.06 9.27 5.36
N ARG A 23 19.40 9.29 4.20
CA ARG A 23 18.45 8.25 3.79
C ARG A 23 19.15 7.14 3.02
N LYS A 24 18.61 5.93 3.13
CA LYS A 24 19.03 4.82 2.28
C LYS A 24 18.47 5.00 0.87
N ASP A 25 19.35 5.13 -0.13
CA ASP A 25 18.95 5.32 -1.52
C ASP A 25 18.59 3.98 -2.19
N LEU A 26 17.32 3.83 -2.57
CA LEU A 26 16.78 2.64 -3.21
C LEU A 26 16.52 2.83 -4.71
N ARG A 27 16.67 4.06 -5.25
CA ARG A 27 16.24 4.47 -6.60
C ARG A 27 16.80 3.59 -7.72
N LYS A 28 18.00 3.03 -7.53
CA LYS A 28 18.70 2.20 -8.53
C LYS A 28 18.83 0.74 -8.14
N THR A 29 18.53 0.41 -6.89
CA THR A 29 18.83 -0.92 -6.31
C THR A 29 17.59 -1.78 -6.15
N HIS A 30 16.40 -1.19 -6.28
CA HIS A 30 15.12 -1.85 -6.09
C HIS A 30 14.19 -1.49 -7.25
N LEU A 31 13.42 -2.48 -7.70
CA LEU A 31 12.24 -2.23 -8.50
C LEU A 31 11.09 -1.90 -7.53
N VAL A 32 10.78 -0.62 -7.39
CA VAL A 32 9.71 -0.11 -6.53
C VAL A 32 8.51 0.25 -7.39
N PHE A 33 7.29 -0.12 -7.00
CA PHE A 33 6.07 0.25 -7.72
C PHE A 33 4.84 0.25 -6.80
N SER A 34 3.76 0.93 -7.22
CA SER A 34 2.47 0.92 -6.51
C SER A 34 1.42 0.12 -7.26
N ILE A 35 0.40 -0.35 -6.53
CA ILE A 35 -0.80 -0.99 -7.09
C ILE A 35 -2.01 -0.38 -6.37
N ASP A 36 -2.76 0.47 -7.08
CA ASP A 36 -3.81 1.32 -6.51
C ASP A 36 -5.15 1.16 -7.24
N PRO A 37 -6.25 1.72 -6.73
CA PRO A 37 -7.46 1.89 -7.54
C PRO A 37 -7.19 2.77 -8.77
N LYS A 38 -7.84 2.45 -9.89
CA LYS A 38 -7.76 3.26 -11.12
C LYS A 38 -8.18 4.71 -10.84
N GLY A 39 -7.28 5.65 -11.10
CA GLY A 39 -7.49 7.08 -10.86
C GLY A 39 -7.09 7.58 -9.47
N CYS A 40 -6.47 6.74 -8.63
CA CYS A 40 -5.86 7.17 -7.37
C CYS A 40 -4.85 8.29 -7.62
N GLU A 41 -4.87 9.35 -6.81
CA GLU A 41 -3.93 10.49 -6.91
C GLU A 41 -2.97 10.54 -5.72
N ASP A 42 -3.39 9.99 -4.58
CA ASP A 42 -2.75 9.93 -3.28
C ASP A 42 -2.13 8.55 -3.05
N VAL A 43 -1.08 8.26 -3.82
CA VAL A 43 -0.34 6.99 -3.69
C VAL A 43 0.55 7.04 -2.45
N ASP A 44 0.10 6.40 -1.37
CA ASP A 44 0.78 6.42 -0.07
C ASP A 44 1.80 5.30 0.10
N ASP A 45 1.61 4.17 -0.58
CA ASP A 45 2.42 2.98 -0.43
C ASP A 45 2.95 2.43 -1.75
N THR A 46 4.14 1.83 -1.68
CA THR A 46 4.78 1.10 -2.78
C THR A 46 5.44 -0.16 -2.24
N LEU A 47 5.62 -1.14 -3.11
CA LEU A 47 6.20 -2.43 -2.81
C LEU A 47 7.49 -2.64 -3.61
N SER A 48 8.37 -3.48 -3.08
CA SER A 48 9.48 -4.05 -3.84
C SER A 48 9.79 -5.48 -3.39
N VAL A 49 10.33 -6.27 -4.31
CA VAL A 49 10.89 -7.59 -3.99
C VAL A 49 12.14 -7.83 -4.83
N ARG A 50 13.16 -8.45 -4.24
CA ARG A 50 14.37 -8.86 -4.98
C ARG A 50 15.05 -10.07 -4.34
N THR A 51 15.86 -10.75 -5.13
CA THR A 51 16.76 -11.80 -4.64
C THR A 51 18.07 -11.20 -4.16
N LEU A 52 18.50 -11.55 -2.96
CA LEU A 52 19.77 -11.17 -2.36
C LEU A 52 20.92 -12.07 -2.82
N ASN A 53 22.16 -11.64 -2.61
CA ASN A 53 23.36 -12.39 -3.01
C ASN A 53 23.49 -13.77 -2.33
N ASN A 54 22.91 -13.94 -1.14
CA ASN A 54 22.85 -15.22 -0.43
C ASN A 54 21.71 -16.14 -0.93
N GLY A 55 20.91 -15.67 -1.89
CA GLY A 55 19.76 -16.37 -2.47
C GLY A 55 18.46 -16.19 -1.70
N ASP A 56 18.47 -15.51 -0.56
CA ASP A 56 17.26 -15.12 0.17
C ASP A 56 16.51 -14.01 -0.56
N LEU A 57 15.27 -13.72 -0.15
CA LEU A 57 14.48 -12.63 -0.72
C LEU A 57 14.52 -11.41 0.21
N GLU A 58 14.48 -10.21 -0.36
CA GLU A 58 14.20 -8.98 0.36
C GLU A 58 12.86 -8.43 -0.11
N LEU A 59 11.89 -8.37 0.80
CA LEU A 59 10.58 -7.74 0.60
C LEU A 59 10.64 -6.33 1.19
N GLY A 60 10.13 -5.32 0.48
CA GLY A 60 10.03 -3.95 0.96
C GLY A 60 8.61 -3.40 0.86
N VAL A 61 8.19 -2.71 1.93
CA VAL A 61 7.03 -1.80 1.93
C VAL A 61 7.58 -0.39 2.18
N HIS A 62 7.24 0.55 1.31
CA HIS A 62 7.74 1.92 1.36
C HIS A 62 6.55 2.88 1.40
N ILE A 63 6.42 3.60 2.52
CA ILE A 63 5.31 4.53 2.77
C ILE A 63 5.81 5.95 2.58
N ALA A 64 4.99 6.83 2.01
CA ALA A 64 5.28 8.25 1.87
C ALA A 64 5.76 8.88 3.20
N ASP A 65 6.89 9.60 3.19
CA ASP A 65 7.40 10.27 4.39
C ASP A 65 6.72 11.62 4.64
N VAL A 66 5.41 11.57 4.94
CA VAL A 66 4.60 12.75 5.27
C VAL A 66 5.22 13.54 6.43
N THR A 67 5.80 12.84 7.41
CA THR A 67 6.38 13.45 8.62
C THR A 67 7.61 14.31 8.35
N HIS A 68 8.24 14.17 7.17
CA HIS A 68 9.29 15.08 6.74
C HIS A 68 8.73 16.48 6.41
N PHE A 69 7.53 16.54 5.82
CA PHE A 69 6.90 17.79 5.38
C PHE A 69 5.98 18.40 6.44
N VAL A 70 5.41 17.57 7.32
CA VAL A 70 4.48 18.00 8.37
C VAL A 70 5.21 17.98 9.72
N ALA A 71 5.85 19.09 10.05
CA ALA A 71 6.56 19.24 11.33
C ALA A 71 5.57 19.29 12.51
N PRO A 72 5.91 18.65 13.66
CA PRO A 72 5.07 18.72 14.86
C PRO A 72 4.77 20.17 15.27
N ASN A 73 3.50 20.46 15.56
CA ASN A 73 2.96 21.77 15.94
C ASN A 73 3.04 22.88 14.87
N SER A 74 3.31 22.55 13.61
CA SER A 74 3.09 23.45 12.47
C SER A 74 1.60 23.76 12.25
N TYR A 75 1.26 24.76 11.44
CA TYR A 75 -0.15 25.01 11.09
C TYR A 75 -0.75 23.82 10.33
N ILE A 76 0.05 23.15 9.50
CA ILE A 76 -0.36 21.94 8.78
C ILE A 76 -0.66 20.80 9.77
N ASP A 77 0.19 20.58 10.78
CA ASP A 77 -0.05 19.56 11.82
C ASP A 77 -1.31 19.86 12.64
N ILE A 78 -1.52 21.13 13.04
CA ILE A 78 -2.72 21.53 13.79
C ILE A 78 -4.00 21.26 12.98
N GLU A 79 -4.01 21.60 11.70
CA GLU A 79 -5.15 21.34 10.82
C GLU A 79 -5.34 19.83 10.56
N ALA A 80 -4.26 19.10 10.27
CA ALA A 80 -4.30 17.66 10.05
C ALA A 80 -4.84 16.90 11.27
N ARG A 81 -4.40 17.27 12.49
CA ARG A 81 -4.95 16.72 13.75
C ARG A 81 -6.43 17.03 13.94
N THR A 82 -6.88 18.20 13.49
CA THR A 82 -8.29 18.59 13.58
C THR A 82 -9.16 17.80 12.61
N ARG A 83 -8.68 17.54 11.39
CA ARG A 83 -9.38 16.71 10.39
C ARG A 83 -9.32 15.21 10.70
N ALA A 84 -8.20 14.75 11.27
CA ALA A 84 -7.83 13.38 11.63
C ALA A 84 -7.74 12.37 10.47
N THR A 85 -8.55 12.48 9.43
CA THR A 85 -8.56 11.58 8.28
C THR A 85 -9.14 12.25 7.04
N THR A 86 -8.87 11.69 5.86
CA THR A 86 -9.52 12.09 4.60
C THR A 86 -10.90 11.44 4.52
N TYR A 87 -11.93 12.22 4.19
CA TYR A 87 -13.29 11.69 3.98
C TYR A 87 -13.51 11.40 2.50
N TYR A 88 -13.69 10.13 2.14
CA TYR A 88 -14.02 9.70 0.79
C TYR A 88 -15.54 9.56 0.64
N LEU A 89 -16.14 10.39 -0.21
CA LEU A 89 -17.54 10.30 -0.62
C LEU A 89 -17.62 9.76 -2.06
N ALA A 90 -18.81 9.41 -2.51
CA ALA A 90 -19.02 8.89 -3.86
C ALA A 90 -18.60 9.89 -4.97
N ASP A 91 -18.74 11.20 -4.74
CA ASP A 91 -18.55 12.25 -5.75
C ASP A 91 -17.36 13.19 -5.51
N ARG A 92 -16.72 13.08 -4.34
CA ARG A 92 -15.63 13.96 -3.90
C ARG A 92 -14.86 13.35 -2.73
N ARG A 93 -13.70 13.93 -2.44
CA ARG A 93 -12.95 13.70 -1.20
C ARG A 93 -12.71 15.01 -0.46
N TYR A 94 -12.59 14.92 0.86
CA TYR A 94 -12.13 16.01 1.71
C TYR A 94 -10.79 15.63 2.33
N ASP A 95 -9.71 16.15 1.74
CA ASP A 95 -8.35 15.76 2.08
C ASP A 95 -7.96 16.18 3.49
N MET A 96 -7.27 15.30 4.22
CA MET A 96 -6.65 15.64 5.50
C MET A 96 -5.53 16.67 5.33
N LEU A 97 -4.77 16.55 4.25
CA LEU A 97 -3.61 17.39 3.94
C LEU A 97 -3.87 18.24 2.69
N PRO A 98 -3.19 19.38 2.52
CA PRO A 98 -3.21 20.15 1.28
C PRO A 98 -2.79 19.31 0.07
N SER A 99 -3.38 19.58 -1.10
CA SER A 99 -3.14 18.82 -2.34
C SER A 99 -1.67 18.77 -2.77
N ILE A 100 -0.91 19.82 -2.50
CA ILE A 100 0.54 19.85 -2.77
C ILE A 100 1.31 18.76 -2.00
N LEU A 101 0.80 18.34 -0.84
CA LEU A 101 1.35 17.21 -0.09
C LEU A 101 0.70 15.91 -0.55
N SER A 102 -0.63 15.79 -0.47
CA SER A 102 -1.32 14.51 -0.68
C SER A 102 -1.25 14.00 -2.12
N ALA A 103 -1.41 14.86 -3.13
CA ALA A 103 -1.51 14.46 -4.53
C ALA A 103 -0.21 14.68 -5.33
N ASP A 104 0.85 15.20 -4.69
CA ASP A 104 2.12 15.50 -5.38
C ASP A 104 3.34 15.06 -4.57
N LEU A 105 3.77 15.82 -3.56
CA LEU A 105 5.07 15.62 -2.92
C LEU A 105 5.17 14.38 -2.04
N CYS A 106 4.07 14.00 -1.39
CA CYS A 106 3.99 12.76 -0.63
C CYS A 106 3.47 11.62 -1.49
N SER A 107 2.75 11.89 -2.59
CA SER A 107 2.36 10.81 -3.49
C SER A 107 3.58 10.19 -4.16
N LEU A 108 3.68 8.86 -4.05
CA LEU A 108 4.74 8.02 -4.61
C LEU A 108 4.55 7.78 -6.11
N LEU A 109 4.39 8.87 -6.87
CA LEU A 109 4.14 8.86 -8.31
C LEU A 109 5.27 8.16 -9.10
N GLY A 110 4.89 7.57 -10.22
CA GLY A 110 5.82 6.94 -11.17
C GLY A 110 6.82 7.94 -11.75
N GLY A 111 8.09 7.52 -11.86
CA GLY A 111 9.13 8.27 -12.53
C GLY A 111 9.65 9.52 -11.80
N VAL A 112 9.32 9.71 -10.52
CA VAL A 112 9.81 10.83 -9.71
C VAL A 112 10.42 10.35 -8.41
N ASP A 113 11.44 11.08 -7.94
CA ASP A 113 12.11 10.76 -6.68
C ASP A 113 11.23 11.23 -5.52
N ARG A 114 11.08 10.38 -4.50
CA ARG A 114 10.23 10.63 -3.33
C ARG A 114 10.87 10.13 -2.05
N TYR A 115 10.58 10.83 -0.96
CA TYR A 115 10.94 10.41 0.39
C TYR A 115 9.94 9.39 0.90
N ALA A 116 10.48 8.30 1.44
CA ALA A 116 9.68 7.25 2.05
C ALA A 116 10.24 6.84 3.42
N VAL A 117 9.39 6.25 4.23
CA VAL A 117 9.71 5.47 5.43
C VAL A 117 9.45 4.01 5.07
N SER A 118 10.47 3.18 5.17
CA SER A 118 10.42 1.81 4.68
C SER A 118 10.57 0.79 5.80
N VAL A 119 9.88 -0.33 5.61
CA VAL A 119 10.12 -1.58 6.33
C VAL A 119 10.55 -2.62 5.30
N MET A 120 11.68 -3.27 5.55
CA MET A 120 12.22 -4.30 4.67
C MET A 120 12.50 -5.58 5.44
N TRP A 121 12.13 -6.72 4.87
CA TRP A 121 12.30 -8.05 5.46
C TRP A 121 13.21 -8.89 4.60
N GLU A 122 14.22 -9.50 5.21
CA GLU A 122 14.96 -10.61 4.63
C GLU A 122 14.18 -11.89 4.92
N LEU A 123 13.73 -12.58 3.86
CA LEU A 123 12.91 -13.79 3.91
C LEU A 123 13.73 -14.98 3.43
N ASP A 124 13.55 -16.14 4.06
CA ASP A 124 14.05 -17.39 3.50
C ASP A 124 13.47 -17.63 2.09
N LYS A 125 14.32 -18.02 1.14
CA LYS A 125 13.92 -18.22 -0.25
C LYS A 125 12.85 -19.29 -0.48
N THR A 126 12.70 -20.25 0.44
CA THR A 126 11.78 -21.38 0.29
C THR A 126 10.64 -21.30 1.30
N SER A 127 10.95 -21.06 2.58
CA SER A 127 9.91 -21.05 3.62
C SER A 127 9.23 -19.69 3.77
N TYR A 128 9.79 -18.62 3.21
CA TYR A 128 9.39 -17.23 3.45
C TYR A 128 9.38 -16.81 4.92
N GLU A 129 10.07 -17.56 5.78
CA GLU A 129 10.25 -17.17 7.18
C GLU A 129 11.13 -15.93 7.27
N ILE A 130 10.70 -14.98 8.11
CA ILE A 130 11.36 -13.70 8.30
C ILE A 130 12.66 -13.93 9.10
N LYS A 131 13.80 -13.65 8.47
CA LYS A 131 15.13 -13.75 9.09
C LYS A 131 15.56 -12.45 9.75
N LYS A 132 15.35 -11.33 9.06
CA LYS A 132 15.72 -9.99 9.54
C LYS A 132 14.68 -8.97 9.14
N VAL A 133 14.58 -7.90 9.93
CA VAL A 133 13.75 -6.74 9.62
C VAL A 133 14.57 -5.47 9.77
N TRP A 134 14.45 -4.57 8.79
CA TRP A 134 15.05 -3.26 8.79
C TRP A 134 13.97 -2.19 8.69
N TYR A 135 14.16 -1.10 9.42
CA TYR A 135 13.28 0.08 9.42
C TYR A 135 14.14 1.31 9.16
N GLY A 136 13.64 2.25 8.36
CA GLY A 136 14.33 3.52 8.20
C GLY A 136 13.82 4.37 7.07
N ARG A 137 14.34 5.59 7.00
CA ARG A 137 14.05 6.54 5.94
C ARG A 137 14.82 6.21 4.67
N THR A 138 14.14 6.31 3.55
CA THR A 138 14.63 5.94 2.22
C THR A 138 14.31 7.00 1.19
N ILE A 139 15.05 6.99 0.09
CA ILE A 139 14.69 7.68 -1.15
C ILE A 139 14.34 6.61 -2.17
N ILE A 140 13.16 6.71 -2.76
CA ILE A 140 12.66 5.79 -3.77
C ILE A 140 12.33 6.54 -5.06
N ARG A 141 12.22 5.79 -6.14
CA ARG A 141 11.67 6.26 -7.42
C ARG A 141 10.76 5.15 -7.93
N SER A 142 9.45 5.35 -7.82
CA SER A 142 8.48 4.35 -8.27
C SER A 142 8.63 4.18 -9.78
N SER A 143 8.83 2.95 -10.23
CA SER A 143 9.00 2.61 -11.64
C SER A 143 7.66 2.49 -12.38
N TYR A 144 6.60 2.14 -11.65
CA TYR A 144 5.26 1.94 -12.21
C TYR A 144 4.19 2.40 -11.22
N LYS A 145 3.13 3.02 -11.75
CA LYS A 145 1.87 3.23 -11.04
C LYS A 145 0.80 2.31 -11.63
N LEU A 146 0.70 1.10 -11.08
CA LEU A 146 -0.27 0.11 -11.56
C LEU A 146 -1.64 0.34 -10.95
N PHE A 147 -2.67 -0.06 -11.68
CA PHE A 147 -4.00 -0.27 -11.12
C PHE A 147 -4.23 -1.76 -10.87
N TYR A 148 -5.10 -2.09 -9.91
CA TYR A 148 -5.35 -3.49 -9.51
C TYR A 148 -5.67 -4.40 -10.70
N GLU A 149 -6.56 -3.97 -11.60
CA GLU A 149 -6.92 -4.79 -12.76
C GLU A 149 -5.71 -5.07 -13.66
N ALA A 150 -4.81 -4.11 -13.88
CA ALA A 150 -3.59 -4.35 -14.65
C ALA A 150 -2.63 -5.31 -13.95
N ALA A 151 -2.44 -5.17 -12.64
CA ALA A 151 -1.58 -6.08 -11.89
C ALA A 151 -2.14 -7.51 -11.90
N GLN A 152 -3.47 -7.67 -11.82
CA GLN A 152 -4.13 -8.96 -11.92
C GLN A 152 -3.96 -9.59 -13.31
N GLU A 153 -4.22 -8.85 -14.38
CA GLU A 153 -4.03 -9.36 -15.74
C GLU A 153 -2.59 -9.80 -16.01
N LEU A 154 -1.60 -9.02 -15.53
CA LEU A 154 -0.18 -9.41 -15.62
C LEU A 154 0.12 -10.69 -14.82
N LEU A 155 -0.47 -10.85 -13.64
CA LEU A 155 -0.34 -12.06 -12.82
C LEU A 155 -0.95 -13.28 -13.53
N ASP A 156 -2.08 -13.10 -14.21
CA ASP A 156 -2.81 -14.15 -14.95
C ASP A 156 -2.18 -14.49 -16.30
N GLY A 157 -1.12 -13.76 -16.71
CA GLY A 157 -0.40 -13.96 -17.96
C GLY A 157 -1.08 -13.32 -19.18
N ASN A 158 -2.02 -12.39 -18.96
CA ASN A 158 -2.63 -11.57 -20.01
C ASN A 158 -1.86 -10.26 -20.20
N PHE A 159 -1.05 -10.23 -21.25
CA PHE A 159 -0.17 -9.09 -21.56
C PHE A 159 -0.82 -8.02 -22.45
N ASN A 160 -2.11 -8.15 -22.80
CA ASN A 160 -2.80 -7.12 -23.60
C ASN A 160 -2.93 -5.78 -22.87
N ILE A 161 -2.85 -5.78 -21.53
CA ILE A 161 -2.95 -4.57 -20.71
C ILE A 161 -1.69 -3.69 -20.73
N ILE A 162 -0.60 -4.14 -21.38
CA ILE A 162 0.68 -3.40 -21.42
C ILE A 162 0.52 -2.01 -22.05
N ASP A 163 -0.34 -1.86 -23.05
CA ASP A 163 -0.56 -0.58 -23.74
C ASP A 163 -1.22 0.48 -22.82
N ASP A 164 -1.91 0.01 -21.77
CA ASP A 164 -2.53 0.86 -20.75
C ASP A 164 -1.54 1.30 -19.66
N ILE A 165 -0.33 0.73 -19.62
CA ILE A 165 0.73 1.09 -18.66
C ILE A 165 1.67 2.11 -19.33
N PRO A 166 1.64 3.40 -18.91
CA PRO A 166 2.37 4.47 -19.59
C PRO A 166 3.87 4.25 -19.68
N GLU A 167 4.48 3.59 -18.69
CA GLU A 167 5.93 3.42 -18.58
C GLU A 167 6.52 2.40 -19.57
N PHE A 168 5.66 1.66 -20.29
CA PHE A 168 6.07 0.81 -21.42
C PHE A 168 5.97 1.52 -22.79
N ARG A 169 5.36 2.70 -22.84
CA ARG A 169 5.25 3.49 -24.07
C ARG A 169 6.65 3.97 -24.50
N ASP A 170 6.85 4.08 -25.80
CA ASP A 170 8.08 4.58 -26.42
C ASP A 170 9.38 3.82 -26.09
N LEU A 171 9.28 2.62 -25.49
CA LEU A 171 10.41 1.71 -25.33
C LEU A 171 10.62 0.85 -26.58
N ASP A 172 11.89 0.59 -26.90
CA ASP A 172 12.24 -0.44 -27.87
C ASP A 172 11.81 -1.83 -27.36
N GLU A 173 11.59 -2.76 -28.30
CA GLU A 173 11.05 -4.09 -28.02
C GLU A 173 11.87 -4.86 -26.98
N LYS A 174 13.20 -4.75 -27.02
CA LYS A 174 14.09 -5.46 -26.10
C LYS A 174 14.00 -4.89 -24.69
N SER A 175 14.05 -3.56 -24.56
CA SER A 175 13.90 -2.90 -23.25
C SER A 175 12.52 -3.12 -22.65
N ARG A 176 11.47 -3.12 -23.49
CA ARG A 176 10.10 -3.42 -23.07
C ARG A 176 9.99 -4.84 -22.51
N GLN A 177 10.52 -5.82 -23.23
CA GLN A 177 10.48 -7.22 -22.82
C GLN A 177 11.19 -7.45 -21.49
N ALA A 178 12.42 -6.92 -21.32
CA ALA A 178 13.18 -7.08 -20.07
C ALA A 178 12.45 -6.47 -18.86
N LYS A 179 11.91 -5.25 -19.02
CA LYS A 179 11.15 -4.57 -17.96
C LYS A 179 9.87 -5.32 -17.60
N LEU A 180 9.20 -5.92 -18.58
CA LEU A 180 8.00 -6.70 -18.38
C LEU A 180 8.31 -7.98 -17.59
N GLU A 181 9.37 -8.69 -17.95
CA GLU A 181 9.83 -9.89 -17.25
C GLU A 181 10.11 -9.59 -15.77
N ASP A 182 10.84 -8.50 -15.49
CA ASP A 182 11.13 -8.07 -14.12
C ASP A 182 9.84 -7.74 -13.33
N LEU A 183 8.90 -7.03 -13.96
CA LEU A 183 7.64 -6.63 -13.33
C LEU A 183 6.75 -7.84 -13.04
N VAL A 184 6.57 -8.73 -14.02
CA VAL A 184 5.75 -9.95 -13.88
C VAL A 184 6.35 -10.86 -12.83
N TRP A 185 7.68 -11.02 -12.81
CA TRP A 185 8.36 -11.77 -11.76
C TRP A 185 8.11 -11.15 -10.39
N ALA A 186 8.22 -9.83 -10.25
CA ALA A 186 8.00 -9.13 -8.99
C ALA A 186 6.55 -9.29 -8.49
N ILE A 187 5.54 -9.08 -9.34
CA ILE A 187 4.13 -9.27 -9.01
C ILE A 187 3.86 -10.72 -8.59
N GLY A 188 4.38 -11.69 -9.37
CA GLY A 188 4.21 -13.11 -9.07
C GLY A 188 4.87 -13.53 -7.75
N LYS A 189 6.07 -13.00 -7.45
CA LYS A 189 6.76 -13.26 -6.17
C LYS A 189 6.08 -12.60 -4.99
N LEU A 190 5.63 -11.36 -5.14
CA LEU A 190 4.83 -10.67 -4.11
C LEU A 190 3.55 -11.46 -3.79
N THR A 191 2.82 -11.89 -4.81
CA THR A 191 1.59 -12.68 -4.62
C THR A 191 1.85 -14.00 -3.91
N ASP A 192 2.92 -14.71 -4.29
CA ASP A 192 3.33 -15.97 -3.66
C ASP A 192 3.70 -15.79 -2.17
N ILE A 193 4.44 -14.72 -1.84
CA ILE A 193 4.75 -14.38 -0.45
C ILE A 193 3.46 -14.03 0.32
N ALA A 194 2.58 -13.22 -0.26
CA ALA A 194 1.33 -12.81 0.38
C ALA A 194 0.41 -14.01 0.69
N ARG A 195 0.27 -14.95 -0.25
CA ARG A 195 -0.44 -16.23 -0.01
C ARG A 195 0.10 -16.97 1.21
N HIS A 196 1.42 -17.02 1.37
CA HIS A 196 2.05 -17.67 2.51
C HIS A 196 1.78 -16.91 3.83
N VAL A 197 1.91 -15.58 3.81
CA VAL A 197 1.65 -14.72 4.97
C VAL A 197 0.20 -14.87 5.43
N ARG A 198 -0.76 -14.82 4.48
CA ARG A 198 -2.19 -15.04 4.75
C ARG A 198 -2.46 -16.43 5.33
N ALA A 199 -1.95 -17.49 4.71
CA ALA A 199 -2.14 -18.85 5.21
C ALA A 199 -1.55 -19.04 6.63
N LYS A 200 -0.48 -18.32 6.98
CA LYS A 200 0.04 -18.30 8.36
C LYS A 200 -0.91 -17.54 9.30
N ARG A 201 -1.40 -16.38 8.88
CA ARG A 201 -2.38 -15.55 9.61
C ARG A 201 -3.68 -16.32 9.89
N ASP A 202 -4.20 -17.04 8.92
CA ASP A 202 -5.43 -17.85 9.04
C ASP A 202 -5.24 -19.03 10.01
N ARG A 203 -4.10 -19.72 9.93
CA ARG A 203 -3.73 -20.78 10.89
C ARG A 203 -3.60 -20.25 12.32
N CYS A 204 -3.36 -18.96 12.48
CA CYS A 204 -3.33 -18.27 13.78
C CYS A 204 -4.71 -17.74 14.22
N GLY A 205 -5.80 -18.13 13.54
CA GLY A 205 -7.17 -17.80 13.94
C GLY A 205 -7.64 -16.44 13.46
N ALA A 206 -7.02 -15.87 12.43
CA ALA A 206 -7.57 -14.68 11.82
C ALA A 206 -8.91 -14.97 11.14
N LEU A 207 -9.80 -13.99 11.20
CA LEU A 207 -11.15 -14.09 10.66
C LEU A 207 -11.28 -13.17 9.45
N GLU A 208 -11.85 -13.72 8.39
CA GLU A 208 -12.18 -12.98 7.18
C GLU A 208 -13.69 -12.86 7.05
N LEU A 209 -14.17 -11.61 7.05
CA LEU A 209 -15.58 -11.27 6.92
C LEU A 209 -15.72 -10.42 5.66
N GLU A 210 -16.12 -11.05 4.57
CA GLU A 210 -16.34 -10.35 3.31
C GLU A 210 -17.71 -9.65 3.32
N GLY A 211 -17.69 -8.38 2.91
CA GLY A 211 -18.88 -7.59 2.62
C GLY A 211 -18.94 -7.25 1.13
N VAL A 212 -20.14 -7.06 0.60
CA VAL A 212 -20.29 -6.54 -0.76
C VAL A 212 -20.00 -5.05 -0.76
N GLU A 213 -18.82 -4.67 -1.26
CA GLU A 213 -18.51 -3.27 -1.54
C GLU A 213 -19.03 -2.87 -2.91
N VAL A 214 -19.63 -1.68 -3.00
CA VAL A 214 -20.22 -1.15 -4.23
C VAL A 214 -19.50 0.14 -4.63
N ARG A 215 -19.10 0.24 -5.89
CA ARG A 215 -18.60 1.46 -6.51
C ARG A 215 -19.77 2.19 -7.19
N VAL A 216 -19.92 3.47 -6.85
CA VAL A 216 -20.88 4.35 -7.52
C VAL A 216 -20.26 4.88 -8.80
N GLN A 217 -20.92 4.66 -9.94
CA GLN A 217 -20.56 5.29 -11.21
C GLN A 217 -21.39 6.57 -11.38
N LEU A 218 -20.73 7.69 -11.64
CA LEU A 218 -21.37 8.99 -11.81
C LEU A 218 -21.30 9.43 -13.28
N ASP A 219 -22.36 10.10 -13.74
CA ASP A 219 -22.37 10.78 -15.03
C ASP A 219 -21.60 12.13 -14.99
N GLU A 220 -21.49 12.80 -16.14
CA GLU A 220 -20.82 14.13 -16.24
C GLU A 220 -21.44 15.21 -15.34
N LYS A 221 -22.72 15.05 -14.96
CA LYS A 221 -23.46 15.97 -14.08
C LYS A 221 -23.40 15.54 -12.61
N LYS A 222 -22.61 14.50 -12.28
CA LYS A 222 -22.49 13.87 -10.95
C LYS A 222 -23.77 13.19 -10.44
N ASN A 223 -24.68 12.77 -11.33
CA ASN A 223 -25.77 11.89 -10.96
C ASN A 223 -25.32 10.43 -10.95
N ILE A 224 -25.96 9.60 -10.13
CA ILE A 224 -25.71 8.15 -10.10
C ILE A 224 -26.18 7.54 -11.42
N GLN A 225 -25.23 7.03 -12.20
CA GLN A 225 -25.47 6.27 -13.42
C GLN A 225 -25.65 4.78 -13.11
N ASP A 226 -24.77 4.23 -12.26
CA ASP A 226 -24.78 2.80 -11.92
C ASP A 226 -24.15 2.52 -10.54
N LEU A 227 -24.41 1.32 -10.02
CA LEU A 227 -23.87 0.78 -8.79
C LEU A 227 -23.21 -0.58 -9.09
N ILE A 228 -21.88 -0.58 -9.18
CA ILE A 228 -21.11 -1.74 -9.62
C ILE A 228 -20.46 -2.41 -8.40
N PRO A 229 -20.79 -3.68 -8.11
CA PRO A 229 -20.09 -4.44 -7.08
C PRO A 229 -18.60 -4.54 -7.41
N LYS A 230 -17.73 -4.26 -6.45
CA LYS A 230 -16.29 -4.48 -6.61
C LYS A 230 -16.02 -5.98 -6.72
N GLN A 231 -15.28 -6.38 -7.75
CA GLN A 231 -14.82 -7.75 -7.88
C GLN A 231 -13.61 -7.95 -6.96
N PRO A 232 -13.60 -8.99 -6.11
CA PRO A 232 -12.41 -9.35 -5.36
C PRO A 232 -11.34 -9.83 -6.37
N LEU A 233 -10.14 -9.30 -6.23
CA LEU A 233 -8.98 -9.69 -7.04
C LEU A 233 -7.88 -10.11 -6.07
N GLU A 234 -7.09 -11.11 -6.43
CA GLU A 234 -6.02 -11.62 -5.57
C GLU A 234 -4.96 -10.55 -5.27
N VAL A 235 -4.72 -9.64 -6.22
CA VAL A 235 -3.80 -8.51 -6.01
C VAL A 235 -4.30 -7.53 -4.93
N HIS A 236 -5.61 -7.41 -4.69
CA HIS A 236 -6.13 -6.62 -3.57
C HIS A 236 -5.67 -7.23 -2.24
N GLU A 237 -5.80 -8.55 -2.13
CA GLU A 237 -5.40 -9.31 -0.93
C GLU A 237 -3.88 -9.26 -0.76
N THR A 238 -3.12 -9.32 -1.87
CA THR A 238 -1.66 -9.22 -1.87
C THR A 238 -1.19 -7.91 -1.23
N VAL A 239 -1.73 -6.77 -1.68
CA VAL A 239 -1.41 -5.46 -1.09
C VAL A 239 -1.85 -5.40 0.37
N ALA A 240 -3.07 -5.88 0.67
CA ALA A 240 -3.60 -5.89 2.03
C ALA A 240 -2.72 -6.67 3.02
N GLU A 241 -2.24 -7.87 2.65
CA GLU A 241 -1.35 -8.67 3.50
C GLU A 241 -0.03 -7.96 3.80
N PHE A 242 0.55 -7.25 2.83
CA PHE A 242 1.77 -6.48 3.07
C PHE A 242 1.55 -5.26 3.94
N MET A 243 0.41 -4.57 3.81
CA MET A 243 0.06 -3.48 4.71
C MET A 243 -0.20 -3.98 6.13
N ILE A 244 -0.87 -5.12 6.29
CA ILE A 244 -1.07 -5.78 7.59
C ILE A 244 0.29 -6.17 8.19
N LEU A 245 1.18 -6.77 7.40
CA LEU A 245 2.52 -7.17 7.84
C LEU A 245 3.36 -5.95 8.27
N ALA A 246 3.37 -4.89 7.47
CA ALA A 246 4.08 -3.65 7.79
C ALA A 246 3.55 -3.03 9.10
N ASN A 247 2.23 -2.89 9.23
CA ASN A 247 1.60 -2.36 10.44
C ASN A 247 1.92 -3.21 11.67
N HIS A 248 1.88 -4.54 11.55
CA HIS A 248 2.23 -5.46 12.65
C HIS A 248 3.67 -5.26 13.13
N TRP A 249 4.63 -5.20 12.20
CA TRP A 249 6.05 -5.06 12.54
C TRP A 249 6.39 -3.68 13.09
N VAL A 250 5.80 -2.61 12.55
CA VAL A 250 5.94 -1.26 13.10
C VAL A 250 5.32 -1.18 14.49
N ALA A 251 4.11 -1.71 14.69
CA ALA A 251 3.44 -1.75 15.99
C ALA A 251 4.30 -2.46 17.04
N LYS A 252 4.87 -3.62 16.69
CA LYS A 252 5.82 -4.34 17.55
C LYS A 252 7.04 -3.49 17.87
N LYS A 253 7.67 -2.88 16.86
CA LYS A 253 8.88 -2.08 17.02
C LYS A 253 8.66 -0.87 17.94
N ILE A 254 7.58 -0.11 17.74
CA ILE A 254 7.29 1.08 18.54
C ILE A 254 6.86 0.71 19.96
N TRP A 255 6.16 -0.41 20.15
CA TRP A 255 5.79 -0.89 21.48
C TRP A 255 7.02 -1.36 22.27
N GLU A 256 7.93 -2.12 21.65
CA GLU A 256 9.18 -2.55 22.28
C GLU A 256 10.09 -1.36 22.63
N SER A 257 10.09 -0.31 21.81
CA SER A 257 10.97 0.86 22.00
C SER A 257 10.35 1.92 22.92
N PHE A 258 9.03 2.09 22.89
CA PHE A 258 8.29 3.15 23.58
C PHE A 258 6.98 2.60 24.21
N PRO A 259 7.06 1.67 25.17
CA PRO A 259 5.90 0.93 25.68
C PRO A 259 4.82 1.80 26.32
N HIS A 260 5.16 3.00 26.79
CA HIS A 260 4.22 3.94 27.43
C HIS A 260 3.74 5.07 26.51
N GLN A 261 4.21 5.11 25.25
CA GLN A 261 3.92 6.20 24.29
C GLN A 261 3.58 5.69 22.89
N ALA A 262 3.55 4.37 22.68
CA ALA A 262 3.17 3.76 21.41
C ALA A 262 1.68 3.98 21.13
N LEU A 263 1.39 4.60 19.98
CA LEU A 263 0.03 4.67 19.44
C LEU A 263 -0.28 3.34 18.73
N LEU A 264 -1.24 2.59 19.28
CA LEU A 264 -1.65 1.27 18.78
C LEU A 264 -3.14 1.25 18.47
N ARG A 265 -3.55 0.33 17.60
CA ARG A 265 -4.95 0.04 17.29
C ARG A 265 -5.34 -1.32 17.87
N GLN A 266 -6.42 -1.36 18.64
CA GLN A 266 -6.97 -2.58 19.22
C GLN A 266 -8.41 -2.81 18.75
N HIS A 267 -8.76 -4.07 18.52
CA HIS A 267 -10.15 -4.50 18.32
C HIS A 267 -10.54 -5.41 19.51
N PRO A 268 -11.42 -4.95 20.43
CA PRO A 268 -11.90 -5.78 21.52
C PRO A 268 -12.67 -7.02 21.02
N PRO A 269 -12.70 -8.13 21.79
CA PRO A 269 -13.49 -9.29 21.42
C PRO A 269 -14.99 -8.94 21.36
N PRO A 270 -15.75 -9.53 20.41
CA PRO A 270 -17.18 -9.28 20.28
C PRO A 270 -17.95 -9.82 21.49
N HIS A 271 -19.02 -9.13 21.88
CA HIS A 271 -19.90 -9.58 22.95
C HIS A 271 -20.70 -10.81 22.51
N GLN A 272 -20.69 -11.86 23.33
CA GLN A 272 -21.30 -13.16 23.00
C GLN A 272 -22.82 -13.08 22.79
N GLU A 273 -23.48 -12.06 23.35
CA GLU A 273 -24.90 -11.81 23.17
C GLU A 273 -25.27 -11.44 21.73
N PHE A 274 -24.37 -10.79 20.99
CA PHE A 274 -24.59 -10.41 19.58
C PHE A 274 -24.62 -11.60 18.61
N PHE A 275 -24.19 -12.79 19.06
CA PHE A 275 -24.25 -14.01 18.25
C PHE A 275 -25.49 -14.88 18.53
N SER A 276 -26.42 -14.43 19.37
CA SER A 276 -27.65 -15.16 19.66
C SER A 276 -28.47 -15.42 18.39
N GLU A 277 -28.85 -14.36 17.68
CA GLU A 277 -29.62 -14.44 16.43
C GLU A 277 -28.88 -15.24 15.35
N LEU A 278 -27.57 -15.05 15.19
CA LEU A 278 -26.76 -15.80 14.23
C LEU A 278 -26.81 -17.30 14.51
N ARG A 279 -26.64 -17.71 15.77
CA ARG A 279 -26.67 -19.13 16.17
C ARG A 279 -28.06 -19.74 15.98
N GLU A 280 -29.12 -19.00 16.28
CA GLU A 280 -30.49 -19.46 16.05
C GLU A 280 -30.80 -19.63 14.55
N CYS A 281 -30.40 -18.67 13.73
CA CYS A 281 -30.54 -18.74 12.27
C CYS A 281 -29.76 -19.92 11.69
N ALA A 282 -28.51 -20.12 12.12
CA ALA A 282 -27.69 -21.24 11.70
C ALA A 282 -28.33 -22.58 12.09
N LYS A 283 -28.79 -22.70 13.34
CA LYS A 283 -29.47 -23.90 13.85
C LYS A 283 -30.76 -24.21 13.08
N ALA A 284 -31.55 -23.20 12.77
CA ALA A 284 -32.77 -23.36 11.96
C ALA A 284 -32.48 -23.86 10.53
N LYS A 285 -31.26 -23.64 10.03
CA LYS A 285 -30.76 -24.16 8.75
C LYS A 285 -29.94 -25.45 8.88
N GLY A 286 -29.84 -26.03 10.09
CA GLY A 286 -29.12 -27.27 10.33
C GLY A 286 -27.61 -27.12 10.53
N PHE A 287 -27.12 -25.89 10.72
CA PHE A 287 -25.70 -25.60 10.99
C PHE A 287 -25.45 -25.37 12.48
N PHE A 288 -24.25 -25.73 12.92
CA PHE A 288 -23.70 -25.35 14.23
C PHE A 288 -22.55 -24.37 14.00
N ILE A 289 -22.56 -23.25 14.73
CA ILE A 289 -21.51 -22.23 14.67
C ILE A 289 -20.90 -22.10 16.07
N ASP A 290 -19.58 -22.28 16.15
CA ASP A 290 -18.79 -21.90 17.33
C ASP A 290 -18.40 -20.42 17.24
N THR A 291 -18.62 -19.69 18.32
CA THR A 291 -18.44 -18.23 18.39
C THR A 291 -17.41 -17.84 19.45
N ARG A 292 -16.64 -18.81 19.94
CA ARG A 292 -15.61 -18.65 20.97
C ARG A 292 -14.21 -18.95 20.45
#